data_AF-A0A1G3XRW4-F1
#
_entry.id   AF-A0A1G3XRW4-F1
#
_cell.length_a   1.000
_cell.length_b   1.000
_cell.length_c   1.000
_cell.angle_alpha   90.00
_cell.angle_beta   90.00
_cell.angle_gamma   90.00
#
_symmetry.space_group_name_H-M   'P 1'
#
loop_
_entity.id
_entity.type
_entity.pdbx_description
1 polymer ?
#
loop_
_entity_poly.entity_id
_entity_poly.type
_entity_poly.pdbx_seq_one_letter_code
_entity_poly.pdbx_strand_id
1 'polypeptide(L)'
;MMVSGTETVGEEVLNPQRLRELKERSDVIFVGSSFVIYKEQLRRAREEVKIVLPSRPFPPLEDMVGARDIVSGSPSPPVDHYLKARMGVDMEDPDIGTVIVGLNPAQN
;
A
#
# COMPACT_ATOMS: atom_id res chain seq x y z
N MET A 1 1.76 -5.46 1.21
CA MET A 1 2.61 -6.55 1.76
C MET A 1 3.88 -5.93 2.33
N MET A 2 4.50 -6.53 3.34
CA MET A 2 5.78 -6.11 3.90
C MET A 2 6.79 -7.25 3.67
N VAL A 3 7.94 -6.94 3.07
CA VAL A 3 8.90 -7.93 2.58
C VAL A 3 10.33 -7.62 3.02
N SER A 4 11.14 -8.66 3.23
CA SER A 4 12.61 -8.59 3.35
C SER A 4 13.18 -9.51 2.28
N GLY A 5 13.80 -8.94 1.25
CA GLY A 5 14.16 -9.70 0.04
C GLY A 5 12.92 -10.32 -0.61
N THR A 6 12.88 -11.66 -0.69
CA THR A 6 11.74 -12.44 -1.19
C THR A 6 10.81 -12.96 -0.08
N GLU A 7 11.12 -12.73 1.19
CA GLU A 7 10.34 -13.23 2.33
C GLU A 7 9.25 -12.24 2.74
N THR A 8 8.02 -12.72 2.86
CA THR A 8 6.91 -11.94 3.43
C THR A 8 7.04 -11.88 4.95
N VAL A 9 7.26 -10.69 5.48
CA VAL A 9 7.36 -10.43 6.93
C VAL A 9 6.07 -9.83 7.50
N GLY A 10 5.14 -9.40 6.63
CA GLY A 10 3.81 -8.95 7.00
C GLY A 10 2.91 -8.76 5.79
N GLU A 11 1.59 -8.69 5.99
CA GLU A 11 0.63 -8.57 4.91
C GLU A 11 -0.67 -7.89 5.33
N GLU A 12 -1.39 -7.36 4.35
CA GLU A 12 -2.77 -6.94 4.52
C GLU A 12 -3.67 -8.17 4.32
N VAL A 13 -4.46 -8.52 5.32
CA VAL A 13 -5.38 -9.65 5.30
C VAL A 13 -6.81 -9.13 5.24
N LEU A 14 -7.45 -9.33 4.08
CA LEU A 14 -8.83 -8.89 3.86
C LEU A 14 -9.86 -9.99 4.20
N ASN A 15 -9.43 -11.25 4.26
CA ASN A 15 -10.31 -12.37 4.57
C ASN A 15 -10.65 -12.37 6.09
N PRO A 16 -11.92 -12.20 6.49
CA PRO A 16 -12.29 -12.12 7.91
C PRO A 16 -12.03 -13.39 8.72
N GLN A 17 -12.11 -14.57 8.08
CA GLN A 17 -11.82 -15.84 8.74
C GLN A 17 -10.33 -15.96 9.04
N ARG A 18 -9.47 -15.64 8.06
CA ARG A 18 -8.01 -15.62 8.25
C ARG A 18 -7.59 -14.59 9.30
N LEU A 19 -8.25 -13.43 9.37
CA LEU A 19 -8.03 -12.45 10.44
C LEU A 19 -8.33 -13.02 11.83
N ARG A 20 -9.42 -13.78 11.99
CA ARG A 20 -9.75 -14.43 13.27
C ARG A 20 -8.68 -15.45 13.69
N GLU A 21 -8.28 -16.31 12.78
CA GLU A 21 -7.23 -17.31 13.01
C GLU A 21 -5.89 -16.65 13.42
N LEU A 22 -5.55 -15.53 12.78
CA LEU A 22 -4.32 -14.80 13.08
C LEU A 22 -4.37 -14.09 14.45
N LYS A 23 -5.55 -13.71 14.95
CA LYS A 23 -5.69 -13.09 16.29
C LYS A 23 -5.37 -14.04 17.44
N GLU A 24 -5.51 -15.35 17.21
CA GLU A 24 -5.22 -16.38 18.21
C GLU A 24 -3.72 -16.69 18.30
N ARG A 25 -2.92 -16.17 17.36
CA ARG A 25 -1.47 -16.42 17.29
C ARG A 25 -0.67 -15.40 18.09
N SER A 26 0.13 -15.88 19.04
CA SER A 26 1.01 -15.05 19.87
C SER A 26 2.23 -14.49 19.11
N ASP A 27 2.56 -15.08 17.96
CA ASP A 27 3.67 -14.67 17.09
C ASP A 27 3.27 -13.66 16.00
N VAL A 28 2.04 -13.14 16.04
CA VAL A 28 1.52 -12.15 15.10
C VAL A 28 1.28 -10.82 15.83
N ILE A 29 1.64 -9.72 15.17
CA ILE A 29 1.33 -8.34 15.61
C ILE A 29 0.31 -7.76 14.65
N PHE A 30 -0.77 -7.19 15.18
CA PHE A 30 -1.74 -6.44 14.39
C PHE A 30 -1.36 -4.96 14.36
N VAL A 31 -1.35 -4.39 13.16
CA VAL A 31 -1.23 -2.95 12.91
C VAL A 31 -2.54 -2.49 12.31
N GLY A 32 -3.34 -1.78 13.10
CA GLY A 32 -4.70 -1.43 12.71
C GLY A 32 -5.63 -2.65 12.66
N SER A 33 -6.57 -2.66 11.70
CA SER A 33 -7.64 -3.66 11.63
C SER A 33 -7.32 -4.88 10.76
N SER A 34 -6.52 -4.70 9.71
CA SER A 34 -6.30 -5.71 8.67
C SER A 34 -4.83 -6.03 8.38
N PHE A 35 -3.89 -5.23 8.87
CA PHE A 35 -2.47 -5.46 8.61
C PHE A 35 -1.82 -6.28 9.72
N VAL A 36 -1.08 -7.32 9.34
CA VAL A 36 -0.38 -8.21 10.27
C VAL A 36 1.12 -8.24 10.00
N ILE A 37 1.91 -8.32 11.06
CA ILE A 37 3.36 -8.52 11.01
C ILE A 37 3.69 -9.82 11.74
N TYR A 38 4.48 -10.68 11.11
CA TYR A 38 4.88 -11.95 11.69
C TYR A 38 6.22 -11.79 12.43
N LYS A 39 6.21 -11.97 13.75
CA LYS A 39 7.36 -11.67 14.63
C LYS A 39 8.61 -12.46 14.25
N GLU A 40 8.45 -13.75 13.96
CA GLU A 40 9.57 -14.64 13.68
C GLU A 40 10.22 -14.34 12.33
N GLN A 41 9.41 -14.02 11.31
CA GLN A 41 9.87 -13.60 9.99
C GLN A 41 10.58 -12.24 10.10
N LEU A 42 10.01 -11.30 10.85
CA LEU A 42 10.66 -10.01 11.09
C LEU A 42 12.01 -10.15 11.81
N ARG A 43 12.13 -11.07 12.79
CA ARG A 43 13.40 -11.36 13.48
C ARG A 43 14.44 -12.02 12.57
N ARG A 44 14.00 -12.76 11.54
CA ARG A 44 14.86 -13.44 10.57
C ARG A 44 15.22 -12.58 9.37
N ALA A 45 14.53 -11.45 9.17
CA ALA A 45 14.80 -10.50 8.11
C ALA A 45 16.28 -10.07 8.13
N ARG A 46 17.00 -10.39 7.04
CA ARG A 46 18.42 -10.03 6.87
C ARG A 46 18.61 -8.84 5.95
N GLU A 47 17.60 -8.56 5.13
CA GLU A 47 17.57 -7.46 4.19
C GLU A 47 16.67 -6.34 4.69
N GLU A 48 16.80 -5.16 4.09
CA GLU A 48 15.92 -4.03 4.34
C GLU A 48 14.45 -4.43 4.17
N VAL A 49 13.65 -4.13 5.20
CA VAL A 49 12.22 -4.38 5.18
C VAL A 49 11.51 -3.28 4.41
N LYS A 50 10.74 -3.66 3.39
CA LYS A 50 10.02 -2.74 2.49
C LYS A 50 8.52 -2.98 2.55
N ILE A 51 7.75 -1.90 2.50
CA ILE A 51 6.30 -1.98 2.27
C ILE A 51 6.07 -1.90 0.77
N VAL A 52 5.40 -2.92 0.24
CA VAL A 52 4.95 -3.01 -1.15
C VAL A 52 3.44 -2.82 -1.18
N LEU A 53 3.01 -1.68 -1.71
CA LEU A 53 1.60 -1.39 -1.96
C LEU A 53 1.27 -1.76 -3.41
N PRO A 54 0.32 -2.67 -3.66
CA PRO A 54 -0.04 -3.04 -5.02
C PRO A 54 -0.75 -1.88 -5.71
N SER A 55 -0.65 -1.85 -7.04
CA SER A 55 -1.49 -0.97 -7.86
C SER A 55 -2.97 -1.30 -7.64
N ARG A 56 -3.81 -0.27 -7.58
CA ARG A 56 -5.26 -0.40 -7.44
C ARG A 56 -5.95 0.19 -8.68
N PRO A 57 -7.11 -0.35 -9.09
CA PRO A 57 -7.99 0.36 -10.01
C PRO A 57 -8.25 1.78 -9.53
N PHE A 58 -8.46 2.72 -10.45
CA PHE A 58 -8.74 4.12 -10.12
C PHE A 58 -10.09 4.54 -10.71
N PRO A 59 -11.21 4.21 -10.04
CA PRO A 59 -12.57 4.46 -10.52
C PRO A 59 -12.84 5.88 -11.04
N PRO A 60 -12.30 6.96 -10.41
CA PRO A 60 -12.56 8.31 -10.89
C PRO A 60 -12.14 8.59 -12.34
N LEU A 61 -11.25 7.76 -12.92
CA LEU A 61 -10.79 7.92 -14.30
C LEU A 61 -11.06 6.70 -15.18
N GLU A 62 -11.80 5.69 -14.72
CA GLU A 62 -12.06 4.46 -15.50
C GLU A 62 -12.73 4.75 -16.86
N ASP A 63 -13.58 5.79 -16.92
CA ASP A 63 -14.31 6.20 -18.14
C ASP A 63 -13.55 7.24 -18.99
N MET A 64 -12.26 7.48 -18.70
CA MET A 64 -11.50 8.49 -19.43
C MET A 64 -11.25 8.07 -20.88
N VAL A 65 -11.88 8.78 -21.82
CA VAL A 65 -11.72 8.55 -23.27
C VAL A 65 -10.26 8.69 -23.68
N GLY A 66 -9.75 7.71 -24.44
CA GLY A 66 -8.39 7.74 -24.96
C GLY A 66 -7.34 7.16 -24.01
N ALA A 67 -7.74 6.56 -22.89
CA ALA A 67 -6.83 5.87 -21.97
C ALA A 67 -7.27 4.44 -21.66
N ARG A 68 -6.30 3.60 -21.28
CA ARG A 68 -6.49 2.23 -20.84
C ARG A 68 -5.48 1.88 -19.74
N ASP A 69 -5.68 0.74 -19.10
CA ASP A 69 -4.80 0.21 -18.05
C ASP A 69 -4.58 1.22 -16.90
N ILE A 70 -5.65 1.91 -16.50
CA ILE A 70 -5.60 2.98 -15.51
C ILE A 70 -5.46 2.37 -14.12
N VAL A 71 -4.34 2.71 -13.47
CA VAL A 71 -4.03 2.25 -12.13
C VAL A 71 -3.55 3.39 -11.25
N SER A 72 -3.76 3.25 -9.95
CA SER A 72 -3.23 4.14 -8.93
C SER A 72 -2.22 3.42 -8.04
N GLY A 73 -1.22 4.16 -7.60
CA GLY A 73 -0.28 3.74 -6.56
C GLY A 73 -0.11 4.85 -5.52
N SER A 74 0.13 4.46 -4.27
CA SER A 74 0.43 5.41 -3.21
C SER A 74 1.95 5.63 -3.11
N PRO A 75 2.43 6.89 -3.10
CA PRO A 75 3.82 7.18 -2.82
C PRO A 75 4.16 6.83 -1.35
N SER A 76 5.45 6.76 -1.03
CA SER A 76 5.88 6.66 0.37
C SER A 76 5.59 7.97 1.12
N PRO A 77 5.46 7.95 2.46
CA PRO A 77 5.16 9.15 3.24
C PRO A 77 6.11 10.34 2.99
N PRO A 78 7.45 10.14 2.86
CA PRO A 78 8.35 11.24 2.50
C PRO A 78 8.06 11.85 1.12
N VAL A 79 7.62 11.03 0.16
CA VAL A 79 7.27 11.49 -1.19
C VAL A 79 5.91 12.18 -1.20
N ASP A 80 4.92 11.69 -0.44
CA ASP A 80 3.64 12.37 -0.22
C ASP A 80 3.85 13.79 0.33
N HIS A 81 4.65 13.94 1.39
CA HIS A 81 4.98 15.24 1.98
C HIS A 81 5.66 16.16 0.97
N TYR A 82 6.63 15.63 0.20
CA TYR A 82 7.30 16.40 -0.85
C TYR A 82 6.32 16.91 -1.92
N LEU A 83 5.38 16.08 -2.36
CA LEU A 83 4.39 16.45 -3.38
C LEU A 83 3.39 17.48 -2.84
N LYS A 84 2.86 17.28 -1.63
CA LYS A 84 1.96 18.25 -0.98
C LYS A 84 2.61 19.63 -0.85
N ALA A 85 3.87 19.69 -0.39
CA ALA A 85 4.63 20.92 -0.30
C ALA A 85 4.78 21.64 -1.65
N ARG A 86 5.06 20.88 -2.72
CA ARG A 86 5.19 21.42 -4.08
C ARG A 86 3.87 21.91 -4.67
N MET A 87 2.76 21.32 -4.26
CA MET A 87 1.41 21.67 -4.73
C MET A 87 0.76 22.78 -3.90
N GLY A 88 1.40 23.24 -2.82
CA GLY A 88 0.83 24.25 -1.91
C GLY A 88 -0.35 23.73 -1.10
N VAL A 89 -0.37 22.42 -0.83
CA VAL A 89 -1.39 21.74 -0.04
C VAL A 89 -0.89 21.57 1.38
N ASP A 90 -1.80 21.60 2.37
CA ASP A 90 -1.45 21.32 3.76
C ASP A 90 -0.87 19.90 3.89
N MET A 91 0.35 19.81 4.44
CA MET A 91 1.07 18.55 4.57
C MET A 91 0.49 17.67 5.68
N GLU A 92 -0.12 18.29 6.70
CA GLU A 92 -0.57 17.63 7.92
C GLU A 92 -2.08 17.38 7.94
N ASP A 93 -2.81 17.78 6.90
CA ASP A 93 -4.24 17.51 6.77
C ASP A 93 -4.49 16.00 6.63
N PRO A 94 -5.13 15.34 7.61
CA PRO A 94 -5.37 13.90 7.58
C PRO A 94 -6.39 13.47 6.53
N ASP A 95 -7.19 14.41 6.00
CA ASP A 95 -8.20 14.15 4.98
C ASP A 95 -7.62 14.23 3.56
N ILE A 96 -6.36 14.64 3.41
CA ILE A 96 -5.69 14.76 2.12
C ILE A 96 -4.57 13.73 1.97
N GLY A 97 -4.67 12.91 0.90
CA GLY A 97 -3.63 11.97 0.51
C GLY A 97 -3.25 12.12 -0.96
N THR A 98 -2.03 11.74 -1.31
CA THR A 98 -1.55 11.70 -2.70
C THR A 98 -1.69 10.30 -3.29
N VAL A 99 -2.13 10.23 -4.55
CA VAL A 99 -2.01 9.04 -5.39
C VAL A 99 -1.31 9.40 -6.69
N ILE A 100 -0.52 8.48 -7.22
CA ILE A 100 0.09 8.59 -8.55
C ILE A 100 -0.73 7.70 -9.48
N VAL A 101 -1.24 8.29 -10.56
CA VAL A 101 -2.01 7.57 -11.58
C VAL A 101 -1.13 7.24 -12.78
N GLY A 102 -1.06 5.97 -13.13
CA GLY A 102 -0.45 5.48 -14.37
C GLY A 102 -1.53 5.09 -15.37
N LEU A 103 -1.31 5.38 -16.65
CA LEU A 103 -2.23 5.04 -17.73
C LEU A 103 -1.48 4.88 -19.06
N ASN A 104 -2.05 4.09 -19.96
CA ASN A 104 -1.61 3.96 -21.34
C ASN A 104 -2.56 4.71 -22.27
N PRO A 105 -2.07 5.29 -23.38
CA PRO A 105 -2.96 5.79 -24.43
C PRO A 105 -3.73 4.62 -25.06
N ALA A 106 -5.02 4.84 -25.31
CA ALA A 106 -5.78 3.96 -26.18
C ALA A 106 -5.23 4.11 -27.60
N GLN A 107 -4.79 3.01 -28.21
CA GLN A 107 -4.39 3.03 -29.62
C GLN A 107 -5.68 3.07 -30.45
N ASN A 108 -5.78 4.06 -31.33
CA ASN A 108 -6.77 4.10 -32.40
C ASN A 108 -6.46 3.06 -33.46
#